data_AF-A0A1C6HPT8-F1
#
_entry.id   AF-A0A1C6HPT8-F1
#
_cell.length_a   1.000
_cell.length_b   1.000
_cell.length_c   1.000
_cell.angle_alpha   90.00
_cell.angle_beta   90.00
_cell.angle_gamma   90.00
#
_symmetry.space_group_name_H-M   'P 1'
#
loop_
_entity.id
_entity.type
_entity.pdbx_description
1 polymer ?
#
loop_
_entity_poly.entity_id
_entity_poly.type
_entity_poly.pdbx_seq_one_letter_code
_entity_poly.pdbx_strand_id
1 'polypeptide(L)'
;MRQIDLTHPNRVPGSEARVARLTRHLRARLLDFGPGGPEVLSADEAAGAVRARFPGHDAAKILDRLAASAGVRARLDGDCALFLLSPDTRFEDLDYLWGSLFDLLA
;
A
#
# COMPACT_ATOMS: atom_id res chain seq x y z
N MET A 1 4.90 -10.66 -15.60
CA MET A 1 4.51 -10.40 -14.20
C MET A 1 4.52 -8.89 -14.00
N ARG A 2 3.46 -8.30 -13.44
CA ARG A 2 3.43 -6.86 -13.15
C ARG A 2 4.48 -6.57 -12.06
N GLN A 3 5.16 -5.43 -12.13
CA GLN A 3 6.12 -4.99 -11.10
C GLN A 3 5.67 -3.63 -10.60
N ILE A 4 5.30 -3.57 -9.32
CA ILE A 4 4.85 -2.34 -8.67
C ILE A 4 5.80 -2.08 -7.51
N ASP A 5 6.45 -0.93 -7.53
CA ASP A 5 7.38 -0.52 -6.48
C ASP A 5 6.80 0.66 -5.69
N LEU A 6 6.39 0.39 -4.45
CA LEU A 6 5.87 1.35 -3.49
C LEU A 6 6.86 1.56 -2.32
N THR A 7 8.15 1.30 -2.56
CA THR A 7 9.19 1.42 -1.52
C THR A 7 9.84 2.79 -1.45
N HIS A 8 9.61 3.65 -2.44
CA HIS A 8 10.23 4.98 -2.52
C HIS A 8 9.16 6.03 -2.76
N PRO A 9 9.19 7.16 -2.03
CA PRO A 9 8.39 8.30 -2.44
C PRO A 9 9.00 8.90 -3.70
N ASN A 10 8.17 9.44 -4.59
CA ASN A 10 8.64 10.31 -5.66
C ASN A 10 7.87 11.63 -5.57
N ARG A 11 8.48 12.63 -4.96
CA ARG A 11 7.87 13.96 -4.83
C ARG A 11 8.19 14.78 -6.07
N VAL A 12 7.17 15.03 -6.87
CA VAL A 12 7.25 15.96 -8.00
C VAL A 12 6.51 17.24 -7.61
N PRO A 13 7.15 18.42 -7.64
CA PRO A 13 6.45 19.67 -7.35
C PRO A 13 5.20 19.85 -8.23
N GLY A 14 4.08 20.26 -7.64
CA GLY A 14 2.80 20.45 -8.35
C GLY A 14 1.95 19.18 -8.48
N SER A 15 2.41 18.04 -7.94
CA SER A 15 1.68 16.77 -7.96
C SER A 15 0.93 16.45 -6.67
N GLU A 16 0.95 17.36 -5.69
CA GLU A 16 0.47 17.15 -4.31
C GLU A 16 -0.98 16.71 -4.29
N ALA A 17 -1.84 17.36 -5.08
CA ALA A 17 -3.26 17.00 -5.17
C ALA A 17 -3.49 15.59 -5.75
N ARG A 18 -2.61 15.12 -6.64
CA ARG A 18 -2.69 13.76 -7.21
C ARG A 18 -2.23 12.73 -6.19
N VAL A 19 -1.11 12.97 -5.51
CA VAL A 19 -0.60 12.10 -4.44
C VAL A 19 -1.62 11.99 -3.30
N ALA A 20 -2.26 13.10 -2.92
CA ALA A 20 -3.32 13.10 -1.92
C ALA A 20 -4.51 12.22 -2.35
N ARG A 21 -4.94 12.30 -3.63
CA ARG A 21 -6.01 11.42 -4.16
C ARG A 21 -5.63 9.95 -4.13
N LEU A 22 -4.40 9.60 -4.54
CA LEU A 22 -3.91 8.21 -4.50
C LEU A 22 -3.85 7.69 -3.06
N THR A 23 -3.41 8.52 -2.11
CA THR A 23 -3.32 8.18 -0.69
C THR A 23 -4.70 7.89 -0.10
N ARG A 24 -5.69 8.76 -0.37
CA ARG A 24 -7.08 8.52 0.04
C ARG A 24 -7.66 7.27 -0.60
N HIS A 25 -7.34 7.00 -1.87
CA HIS A 25 -7.81 5.81 -2.58
C HIS A 25 -7.27 4.52 -1.94
N LEU A 26 -5.95 4.43 -1.73
CA LEU A 26 -5.36 3.26 -1.09
C LEU A 26 -5.93 3.08 0.33
N ARG A 27 -6.04 4.16 1.12
CA ARG A 27 -6.67 4.11 2.43
C ARG A 27 -8.09 3.53 2.36
N ALA A 28 -8.92 4.02 1.45
CA ALA A 28 -10.29 3.55 1.31
C ALA A 28 -10.34 2.06 0.94
N ARG A 29 -9.49 1.60 0.02
CA ARG A 29 -9.38 0.18 -0.35
C ARG A 29 -8.97 -0.70 0.83
N LEU A 30 -7.97 -0.29 1.61
CA LEU A 30 -7.56 -1.07 2.77
C LEU A 30 -8.66 -1.14 3.84
N LEU A 31 -9.42 -0.06 4.05
CA LEU A 31 -10.56 -0.06 4.97
C LEU A 31 -11.74 -0.92 4.48
N ASP A 32 -11.90 -1.06 3.16
CA ASP A 32 -12.96 -1.86 2.52
C ASP A 32 -12.81 -3.38 2.77
N PHE A 33 -11.65 -3.84 3.25
CA PHE A 33 -11.50 -5.24 3.70
C PHE A 33 -12.47 -5.62 4.84
N GLY A 34 -12.82 -4.66 5.70
CA GLY A 34 -13.59 -4.94 6.91
C GLY A 34 -12.81 -5.70 7.99
N PRO A 35 -13.50 -6.31 8.97
CA PRO A 35 -12.88 -6.99 10.11
C PRO A 35 -11.92 -8.12 9.68
N GLY A 36 -10.74 -8.17 10.29
CA GLY A 36 -9.70 -9.16 9.97
C GLY A 36 -8.77 -8.77 8.82
N GLY A 37 -9.05 -7.66 8.13
CA GLY A 37 -8.18 -7.11 7.09
C GLY A 37 -7.03 -6.25 7.62
N PRO A 38 -6.30 -5.57 6.70
CA PRO A 38 -5.28 -4.60 7.06
C PRO A 38 -5.85 -3.46 7.91
N GLU A 39 -5.18 -3.14 9.00
CA GLU A 39 -5.51 -1.97 9.82
C GLU A 39 -4.65 -0.77 9.42
N VAL A 40 -5.30 0.27 8.87
CA VAL A 40 -4.62 1.51 8.51
C VAL A 40 -4.30 2.33 9.76
N LEU A 41 -3.02 2.51 10.05
CA LEU A 41 -2.52 3.29 11.18
C LEU A 41 -2.40 4.78 10.85
N SER A 42 -1.97 5.09 9.63
CA SER A 42 -1.86 6.48 9.17
C SER A 42 -1.95 6.57 7.64
N ALA A 43 -2.43 7.71 7.16
CA ALA A 43 -2.45 8.05 5.74
C ALA A 43 -2.06 9.53 5.60
N ASP A 44 -0.78 9.78 5.31
CA ASP A 44 -0.23 11.11 5.10
C ASP A 44 -0.35 11.48 3.61
N GLU A 45 -1.36 12.29 3.30
CA GLU A 45 -1.67 12.75 1.95
C GLU A 45 -0.59 13.67 1.36
N ALA A 46 0.15 14.40 2.21
CA ALA A 46 1.21 15.29 1.76
C ALA A 46 2.48 14.51 1.43
N ALA A 47 2.77 13.44 2.18
CA ALA A 47 3.91 12.58 1.91
C ALA A 47 3.62 11.47 0.88
N GLY A 48 2.35 11.16 0.62
CA GLY A 48 1.98 9.99 -0.17
C GLY A 48 2.19 8.69 0.58
N ALA A 49 2.06 8.68 1.90
CA ALA A 49 2.44 7.54 2.73
C ALA A 49 1.23 6.91 3.41
N VAL A 50 1.02 5.61 3.20
CA VAL A 50 0.01 4.83 3.93
C VAL A 50 0.73 3.78 4.76
N ARG A 51 0.51 3.81 6.08
CA ARG A 51 1.03 2.81 7.00
C ARG A 51 -0.10 1.91 7.47
N ALA A 52 0.09 0.61 7.36
CA ALA A 52 -0.88 -0.39 7.80
C ALA A 52 -0.19 -1.55 8.51
N ARG A 53 -0.88 -2.16 9.48
CA ARG A 53 -0.49 -3.44 10.06
C ARG A 53 -1.45 -4.53 9.62
N PHE A 54 -1.05 -5.79 9.78
CA PHE A 54 -1.86 -6.96 9.44
C PHE A 54 -2.12 -7.77 10.72
N PRO A 55 -3.24 -7.54 11.43
CA PRO A 55 -3.54 -8.24 12.67
C PRO A 55 -3.49 -9.76 12.50
N GLY A 56 -2.78 -10.47 13.39
CA GLY A 56 -2.61 -11.92 13.29
C GLY A 56 -1.57 -12.38 12.25
N HIS A 57 -0.96 -11.45 11.51
CA HIS A 57 0.07 -11.75 10.52
C HIS A 57 1.36 -10.96 10.78
N ASP A 58 2.48 -11.55 10.38
CA ASP A 58 3.78 -10.88 10.37
C ASP A 58 3.90 -10.03 9.09
N ALA A 59 3.99 -8.71 9.25
CA ALA A 59 4.04 -7.77 8.12
C ALA A 59 5.22 -8.06 7.17
N ALA A 60 6.38 -8.46 7.69
CA ALA A 60 7.52 -8.78 6.83
C ALA A 60 7.21 -9.97 5.92
N LYS A 61 6.57 -11.01 6.46
CA LYS A 61 6.15 -12.19 5.68
C LYS A 61 5.08 -11.85 4.64
N ILE A 62 4.14 -10.96 4.97
CA ILE A 62 3.13 -10.49 4.00
C ILE A 62 3.80 -9.72 2.86
N LEU A 63 4.74 -8.84 3.16
CA LEU A 63 5.49 -8.09 2.15
C LEU A 63 6.35 -8.99 1.26
N ASP A 64 7.04 -9.99 1.84
CA ASP A 64 7.81 -10.97 1.08
C ASP A 64 6.91 -11.78 0.12
N ARG A 65 5.73 -12.20 0.59
CA ARG A 65 4.75 -12.91 -0.23
C ARG A 65 4.19 -12.03 -1.33
N LEU A 66 3.81 -10.78 -1.05
CA LEU A 66 3.38 -9.82 -2.07
C LEU A 66 4.43 -9.61 -3.16
N ALA A 67 5.70 -9.49 -2.77
CA ALA A 67 6.79 -9.34 -3.72
C ALA A 67 6.96 -10.60 -4.58
N ALA A 68 6.87 -11.78 -3.97
CA ALA A 68 7.07 -13.06 -4.65
C ALA A 68 5.90 -13.47 -5.56
N SER A 69 4.65 -13.30 -5.12
CA SER A 69 3.45 -13.79 -5.84
C SER A 69 2.80 -12.73 -6.73
N ALA A 70 2.80 -11.46 -6.31
CA ALA A 70 2.13 -10.37 -7.01
C ALA A 70 3.11 -9.36 -7.64
N GLY A 71 4.41 -9.45 -7.33
CA GLY A 71 5.40 -8.48 -7.81
C GLY A 71 5.19 -7.08 -7.23
N VAL A 72 4.56 -6.98 -6.06
CA VAL A 72 4.32 -5.70 -5.36
C VAL A 72 5.30 -5.57 -4.20
N ARG A 73 6.09 -4.49 -4.19
CA ARG A 73 7.05 -4.19 -3.13
C ARG A 73 6.58 -2.99 -2.33
N ALA A 74 6.66 -3.08 -1.02
CA ALA A 74 6.45 -1.97 -0.09
C ALA A 74 7.47 -2.07 1.05
N ARG A 75 7.63 -1.00 1.83
CA ARG A 75 8.62 -0.97 2.91
C ARG A 75 8.07 -1.60 4.17
N LEU A 76 8.96 -2.26 4.92
CA LEU A 76 8.73 -2.56 6.32
C LEU A 76 9.11 -1.32 7.15
N ASP A 77 8.22 -0.91 8.05
CA ASP A 77 8.41 0.17 9.02
C ASP A 77 8.06 -0.37 10.42
N GLY A 78 9.06 -0.87 11.14
CA GLY A 78 8.85 -1.64 12.37
C GLY A 78 8.13 -2.95 12.07
N ASP A 79 6.95 -3.14 12.66
CA ASP A 79 6.04 -4.27 12.47
C ASP A 79 4.91 -3.98 11.46
N CYS A 80 5.02 -2.86 10.72
CA CYS A 80 3.99 -2.38 9.80
C CYS A 80 4.49 -2.37 8.36
N ALA A 81 3.57 -2.47 7.41
CA ALA A 81 3.82 -2.10 6.02
C ALA A 81 3.68 -0.58 5.82
N LEU A 82 4.58 -0.03 5.03
CA LEU A 82 4.59 1.35 4.57
C LEU A 82 4.56 1.37 3.05
N PHE A 83 3.46 1.88 2.50
CA PHE A 83 3.25 2.08 1.08
C PHE A 83 3.53 3.53 0.72
N LEU A 84 4.49 3.77 -0.17
CA LEU A 84 4.91 5.09 -0.60
C LEU A 84 4.43 5.32 -2.04
N LEU A 85 3.50 6.25 -2.18
CA LEU A 85 2.81 6.57 -3.40
C LEU A 85 3.51 7.72 -4.12
N SER A 86 3.57 7.59 -5.43
CA SER A 86 4.10 8.61 -6.33
C SER A 86 3.01 9.12 -7.27
N PRO A 87 3.21 10.27 -7.93
CA PRO A 87 2.35 10.72 -9.01
C PRO A 87 2.23 9.68 -10.13
N ASP A 88 3.26 8.88 -10.36
CA ASP A 88 3.27 7.85 -11.40
C ASP A 88 2.53 6.57 -10.98
N THR A 89 2.25 6.40 -9.69
CA THR A 89 1.41 5.32 -9.20
C THR A 89 0.03 5.42 -9.84
N ARG A 90 -0.45 4.32 -10.40
CA ARG A 90 -1.74 4.24 -11.06
C ARG A 90 -2.79 3.69 -10.08
N PHE A 91 -4.04 4.10 -10.24
CA PHE A 91 -5.14 3.59 -9.41
C PHE A 91 -5.32 2.08 -9.59
N GLU A 92 -5.10 1.57 -10.80
CA GLU A 92 -5.16 0.16 -11.15
C GLU A 92 -4.05 -0.68 -10.49
N ASP A 93 -2.93 -0.05 -10.11
CA ASP A 93 -1.88 -0.73 -9.35
C ASP A 93 -2.27 -0.83 -7.87
N LEU A 94 -3.01 0.16 -7.33
CA LEU A 94 -3.56 0.13 -5.97
C LEU A 94 -4.69 -0.91 -5.84
N ASP A 95 -5.58 -0.98 -6.85
CA ASP A 95 -6.65 -1.98 -6.87
C ASP A 95 -6.08 -3.40 -7.04
N TYR A 96 -4.99 -3.55 -7.80
CA TYR A 96 -4.28 -4.82 -7.92
C TYR A 96 -3.58 -5.23 -6.60
N LEU A 97 -2.93 -4.30 -5.90
CA LEU A 97 -2.39 -4.53 -4.56
C LEU A 97 -3.50 -4.98 -3.60
N TRP A 98 -4.65 -4.29 -3.61
CA TRP A 98 -5.80 -4.63 -2.78
C TRP A 98 -6.30 -6.06 -3.03
N GLY A 99 -6.51 -6.45 -4.29
CA GLY A 99 -6.91 -7.81 -4.63
C GLY A 99 -5.87 -8.86 -4.22
N SER A 100 -4.58 -8.56 -4.44
CA SER A 100 -3.48 -9.45 -4.04
C SER A 100 -3.40 -9.65 -2.52
N LEU A 101 -3.67 -8.60 -1.74
CA LEU A 101 -3.76 -8.70 -0.29
C LEU A 101 -4.96 -9.57 0.14
N PHE A 102 -6.07 -9.53 -0.60
CA PHE A 102 -7.26 -10.31 -0.30
C PHE A 102 -6.98 -11.81 -0.44
N ASP A 103 -6.30 -12.20 -1.52
CA ASP A 103 -5.88 -13.58 -1.74
C ASP A 103 -4.83 -14.06 -0.72
N LEU A 104 -4.01 -13.17 -0.18
CA LEU A 104 -2.93 -13.50 0.77
C LEU A 104 -3.37 -13.58 2.23
N LEU A 105 -4.43 -12.86 2.59
CA LEU A 105 -4.94 -12.75 3.96
C LEU A 105 -6.16 -13.66 4.21
N ALA A 106 -6.75 -14.22 3.15
CA ALA A 106 -7.75 -15.29 3.24
C ALA A 106 -7.14 -16.60 3.78
#